data_AF-A0A094F5J6-F1
#
_entry.id   AF-A0A094F5J6-F1
#
_cell.length_a   1.000
_cell.length_b   1.000
_cell.length_c   1.000
_cell.angle_alpha   90.00
_cell.angle_beta   90.00
_cell.angle_gamma   90.00
#
_symmetry.space_group_name_H-M   'P 1'
#
loop_
_entity.id
_entity.type
_entity.pdbx_description
1 polymer ?
#
loop_
_entity_poly.entity_id
_entity_poly.type
_entity_poly.pdbx_seq_one_letter_code
_entity_poly.pdbx_strand_id
1 'polypeptide(L)'
;MGIRCMTRKLVSTSVSTYLSPGDLDLGPCSIEQYVAKKDPFRVAPTGKIPVSWPHDDKTRPFTGDRYTVFNEALEDSTWAVLKRSGIKLCTTAVKKLTPQGFPLAEDQTVIFLTLNTETDTSRWQEAVDYIYEMVNEAAAKAGKTMSVELQNRFKSYTDISWAICPGTALYRSLLQIEPVVLAEVRKLCSGVWTSIAYHNRQNKSAAAVGVGIQQPTVIVYVMPGSLASWGEVEAHIRRAIEAVPVEEDVEIAPDILPGFNNLSTAPSKAYTPTTSHHPKYKLDIPAVPTLGASISPQLSDTDSGSLGAVVNFQPRDGQEPQKCFLTAYHAIASGDPIGRAVNDELGIGLDGRALDRRIEIAYPTSCDGEYMKELLAGSAKRSKNPERSSYAHLVALIEREGVIGEVIHASGLRYSSAGDRRCRMDWALVALHPAKDTVFNSPPNLSNFPSSCQREEDFVWDYPNSLPGGVISRTGELTAFSWA
;
A
#
# COMPACT_ATOMS: atom_id res chain seq x y z
N MET A 1 -12.66 -27.66 20.35
CA MET A 1 -12.60 -26.63 19.30
C MET A 1 -11.49 -25.66 19.69
N GLY A 2 -10.69 -25.20 18.75
CA GLY A 2 -9.47 -24.44 19.04
C GLY A 2 -8.83 -23.83 17.80
N ILE A 3 -7.83 -22.99 18.03
CA ILE A 3 -7.06 -22.40 16.95
C ILE A 3 -5.93 -23.34 16.57
N ARG A 4 -5.80 -23.63 15.28
CA ARG A 4 -4.65 -24.35 14.74
C ARG A 4 -3.74 -23.37 14.02
N CYS A 5 -2.49 -23.28 14.45
CA CYS A 5 -1.55 -22.45 13.73
C CYS A 5 -0.89 -23.20 12.57
N MET A 6 -0.91 -22.58 11.39
CA MET A 6 -0.24 -23.09 10.20
C MET A 6 1.06 -22.31 9.96
N THR A 7 2.19 -23.00 9.95
CA THR A 7 3.47 -22.41 9.49
C THR A 7 3.67 -22.69 8.01
N ARG A 8 4.09 -21.68 7.24
CA ARG A 8 4.74 -21.94 5.95
C ARG A 8 6.06 -22.65 6.20
N LYS A 9 6.20 -23.86 5.63
CA LYS A 9 7.33 -24.78 5.88
C LYS A 9 8.68 -24.14 5.53
N LEU A 10 9.60 -24.09 6.50
CA LEU A 10 11.04 -24.04 6.24
C LEU A 10 11.47 -25.39 5.65
N VAL A 11 12.25 -25.37 4.56
CA VAL A 11 12.92 -26.57 4.05
C VAL A 11 14.38 -26.49 4.52
N SER A 12 14.77 -27.42 5.40
CA SER A 12 16.17 -27.61 5.77
C SER A 12 16.96 -28.10 4.56
N THR A 13 17.98 -27.36 4.14
CA THR A 13 19.03 -27.85 3.26
C THR A 13 20.01 -28.70 4.06
N SER A 14 19.57 -29.89 4.46
CA SER A 14 20.41 -31.08 4.69
C SER A 14 19.53 -32.22 5.22
N VAL A 15 19.83 -33.41 4.72
CA VAL A 15 19.16 -34.67 5.02
C VAL A 15 19.07 -34.89 6.54
N SER A 16 17.88 -34.78 7.10
CA SER A 16 17.44 -35.60 8.24
C SER A 16 15.92 -35.65 8.30
N THR A 17 15.41 -36.86 8.24
CA THR A 17 14.00 -37.19 8.38
C THR A 17 13.56 -36.92 9.82
N TYR A 18 12.41 -36.28 10.01
CA TYR A 18 11.77 -35.91 11.29
C TYR A 18 12.50 -34.82 12.10
N LEU A 19 12.16 -33.56 11.85
CA LEU A 19 12.34 -32.49 12.84
C LEU A 19 11.06 -31.68 12.93
N SER A 20 10.61 -31.45 14.16
CA SER A 20 9.42 -30.66 14.46
C SER A 20 9.74 -29.16 14.31
N PRO A 21 8.74 -28.27 14.16
CA PRO A 21 8.91 -26.82 14.00
C PRO A 21 9.61 -26.07 15.16
N GLY A 22 10.26 -26.79 16.10
CA GLY A 22 11.05 -26.27 17.21
C GLY A 22 12.55 -26.59 17.12
N ASP A 23 13.02 -27.34 16.13
CA ASP A 23 14.42 -27.78 16.03
C ASP A 23 15.31 -26.87 15.16
N LEU A 24 14.80 -25.70 14.74
CA LEU A 24 15.53 -24.72 13.94
C LEU A 24 16.08 -23.61 14.83
N ASP A 25 17.04 -23.96 15.69
CA ASP A 25 17.87 -22.95 16.36
C ASP A 25 18.93 -22.45 15.35
N LEU A 26 18.55 -21.48 14.52
CA LEU A 26 19.47 -20.79 13.61
C LEU A 26 20.47 -19.90 14.35
N GLY A 27 20.41 -19.85 15.68
CA GLY A 27 20.98 -18.79 16.48
C GLY A 27 20.40 -17.42 16.11
N PRO A 28 20.94 -16.35 16.71
CA PRO A 28 20.56 -14.99 16.38
C PRO A 28 20.88 -14.68 14.91
N CYS A 29 19.87 -14.30 14.13
CA CYS A 29 20.04 -13.83 12.75
C CYS A 29 19.19 -12.58 12.51
N SER A 30 19.45 -11.87 11.40
CA SER A 30 18.63 -10.72 11.06
C SER A 30 17.23 -11.17 10.62
N ILE A 31 16.23 -10.33 10.82
CA ILE A 31 14.86 -10.66 10.40
C ILE A 31 14.78 -10.93 8.88
N GLU A 32 15.57 -10.23 8.06
CA GLU A 32 15.63 -10.45 6.61
C GLU A 32 16.23 -11.82 6.28
N GLN A 33 17.28 -12.23 7.00
CA GLN A 33 17.86 -13.56 6.83
C GLN A 33 16.88 -14.66 7.25
N TYR A 34 16.14 -14.44 8.35
CA TYR A 34 15.11 -15.37 8.79
C TYR A 34 14.01 -15.53 7.73
N VAL A 35 13.47 -14.42 7.22
CA VAL A 35 12.42 -14.42 6.19
C VAL A 35 12.92 -15.02 4.88
N ALA A 36 14.14 -14.71 4.43
CA ALA A 36 14.73 -15.29 3.24
C ALA A 36 14.84 -16.83 3.35
N LYS A 37 15.25 -17.35 4.52
CA LYS A 37 15.34 -18.79 4.77
C LYS A 37 13.98 -19.50 4.82
N LYS A 38 12.89 -18.78 5.12
CA LYS A 38 11.51 -19.32 5.05
C LYS A 38 11.01 -19.51 3.62
N ASP A 39 11.66 -18.91 2.62
CA ASP A 39 11.25 -18.99 1.22
C ASP A 39 12.21 -19.88 0.40
N PRO A 40 11.97 -21.21 0.33
CA PRO A 40 12.83 -22.09 -0.46
C PRO A 40 12.70 -21.85 -1.96
N PHE A 41 11.66 -21.12 -2.40
CA PHE A 41 11.36 -20.85 -3.81
C PHE A 41 11.89 -19.48 -4.27
N ARG A 42 12.78 -18.87 -3.49
CA ARG A 42 13.52 -17.67 -3.85
C ARG A 42 14.93 -17.71 -3.26
N VAL A 43 15.91 -17.89 -4.13
CA VAL A 43 17.30 -18.14 -3.74
C VAL A 43 18.20 -17.04 -4.29
N ALA A 44 19.07 -16.51 -3.42
CA ALA A 44 20.18 -15.64 -3.77
C ALA A 44 21.52 -16.40 -3.57
N PRO A 45 22.65 -15.87 -4.08
CA PRO A 45 23.94 -16.49 -3.91
C PRO A 45 24.32 -16.67 -2.43
N THR A 46 25.15 -17.66 -2.14
CA THR A 46 25.61 -17.95 -0.79
C THR A 46 26.21 -16.70 -0.12
N GLY A 47 25.74 -16.39 1.08
CA GLY A 47 26.14 -15.18 1.82
C GLY A 47 25.42 -13.89 1.40
N LYS A 48 24.50 -13.95 0.42
CA LYS A 48 23.60 -12.86 0.03
C LYS A 48 22.17 -13.18 0.44
N ILE A 49 21.37 -12.13 0.61
CA ILE A 49 19.92 -12.23 0.85
C ILE A 49 19.18 -11.70 -0.37
N PRO A 50 18.11 -12.35 -0.84
CA PRO A 50 17.22 -11.77 -1.84
C PRO A 50 16.65 -10.45 -1.33
N VAL A 51 16.34 -9.52 -2.23
CA VAL A 51 15.71 -8.25 -1.86
C VAL A 51 14.34 -8.52 -1.25
N SER A 52 14.16 -8.19 0.04
CA SER A 52 12.93 -8.51 0.77
C SER A 52 11.67 -8.00 0.05
N TRP A 53 10.60 -8.81 0.04
CA TRP A 53 9.29 -8.38 -0.45
C TRP A 53 8.53 -7.68 0.70
N PRO A 54 7.83 -6.56 0.46
CA PRO A 54 7.72 -5.82 -0.79
C PRO A 54 8.98 -5.00 -1.15
N HIS A 55 9.20 -4.80 -2.45
CA HIS A 55 10.29 -3.99 -2.99
C HIS A 55 9.80 -3.07 -4.11
N ASP A 56 10.50 -1.96 -4.29
CA ASP A 56 10.29 -1.07 -5.41
C ASP A 56 11.12 -1.51 -6.61
N ASP A 57 10.52 -1.40 -7.81
CA ASP A 57 11.20 -1.63 -9.08
C ASP A 57 11.46 -0.28 -9.76
N LYS A 58 12.69 0.20 -9.66
CA LYS A 58 13.11 1.49 -10.26
C LYS A 58 13.60 1.33 -11.70
N THR A 59 13.32 0.21 -12.33
CA THR A 59 13.73 -0.03 -13.72
C THR A 59 13.00 0.97 -14.63
N ARG A 60 13.75 1.94 -15.19
CA ARG A 60 13.17 2.93 -16.10
C ARG A 60 12.58 2.24 -17.34
N PRO A 61 11.39 2.66 -17.79
CA PRO A 61 10.89 2.23 -19.09
C PRO A 61 11.81 2.78 -20.20
N PHE A 62 12.31 1.89 -21.07
CA PHE A 62 12.83 2.21 -22.41
C PHE A 62 14.17 2.98 -22.59
N THR A 63 15.17 2.81 -21.72
CA THR A 63 16.55 3.17 -22.10
C THR A 63 17.37 1.91 -22.37
N GLY A 64 18.01 1.81 -23.54
CA GLY A 64 18.74 0.64 -24.06
C GLY A 64 19.92 0.12 -23.20
N ASP A 65 20.12 0.66 -22.00
CA ASP A 65 21.11 0.23 -21.02
C ASP A 65 20.64 -0.98 -20.17
N ARG A 66 19.43 -1.50 -20.43
CA ARG A 66 18.79 -2.61 -19.70
C ARG A 66 19.63 -3.89 -19.63
N TYR A 67 20.45 -4.13 -20.66
CA TYR A 67 21.14 -5.40 -20.91
C TYR A 67 22.64 -5.24 -21.17
N THR A 68 23.23 -4.07 -20.90
CA THR A 68 24.62 -3.83 -21.34
C THR A 68 25.63 -4.78 -20.71
N VAL A 69 25.35 -5.29 -19.51
CA VAL A 69 26.16 -6.34 -18.87
C VAL A 69 25.59 -7.74 -19.14
N PHE A 70 24.27 -7.90 -19.06
CA PHE A 70 23.59 -9.17 -19.32
C PHE A 70 23.19 -9.27 -20.79
N ASN A 71 24.17 -9.55 -21.65
CA ASN A 71 23.95 -9.72 -23.08
C ASN A 71 23.43 -11.13 -23.44
N GLU A 72 23.06 -11.34 -24.71
CA GLU A 72 22.56 -12.63 -25.22
C GLU A 72 23.52 -13.79 -24.92
N ALA A 73 24.83 -13.58 -25.02
CA ALA A 73 25.83 -14.63 -24.75
C ALA A 73 25.84 -15.07 -23.27
N LEU A 74 25.71 -14.12 -22.34
CA LEU A 74 25.61 -14.41 -20.91
C LEU A 74 24.24 -15.00 -20.56
N GLU A 75 23.18 -14.54 -21.22
CA GLU A 75 21.85 -15.13 -21.12
C GLU A 75 21.87 -16.62 -21.51
N ASP A 76 22.36 -16.95 -22.71
CA ASP A 76 22.45 -18.33 -23.18
C ASP A 76 23.30 -19.21 -22.25
N SER A 77 24.42 -18.67 -21.78
CA SER A 77 25.34 -19.40 -20.90
C SER A 77 24.71 -19.70 -19.53
N THR A 78 23.99 -18.73 -18.96
CA THR A 78 23.30 -18.91 -17.67
C THR A 78 22.08 -19.83 -17.80
N TRP A 79 21.33 -19.75 -18.91
CA TRP A 79 20.25 -20.69 -19.22
C TRP A 79 20.77 -22.12 -19.36
N ALA A 80 21.94 -22.30 -19.99
CA ALA A 80 22.57 -23.62 -20.10
C ALA A 80 22.98 -24.19 -18.73
N VAL A 81 23.36 -23.36 -17.76
CA VAL A 81 23.64 -23.80 -16.37
C VAL A 81 22.36 -24.29 -15.70
N LEU A 82 21.28 -23.49 -15.77
CA LEU A 82 20.00 -23.86 -15.16
C LEU A 82 19.44 -25.15 -15.75
N LYS A 83 19.51 -25.29 -17.08
CA LYS A 83 19.12 -26.52 -17.79
C LYS A 83 19.94 -27.74 -17.36
N ARG A 84 21.28 -27.61 -17.24
CA ARG A 84 22.16 -28.69 -16.74
C ARG A 84 21.89 -29.06 -15.28
N SER A 85 21.40 -28.09 -14.51
CA SER A 85 20.97 -28.28 -13.13
C SER A 85 19.57 -28.89 -13.01
N GLY A 86 18.89 -29.14 -14.14
CA GLY A 86 17.53 -29.68 -14.18
C GLY A 86 16.43 -28.66 -13.91
N ILE A 87 16.76 -27.37 -13.84
CA ILE A 87 15.84 -26.29 -13.45
C ILE A 87 15.17 -25.74 -14.71
N LYS A 88 13.83 -25.75 -14.75
CA LYS A 88 13.07 -25.24 -15.90
C LYS A 88 12.79 -23.75 -15.76
N LEU A 89 13.32 -22.98 -16.69
CA LEU A 89 13.10 -21.54 -16.81
C LEU A 89 11.82 -21.18 -17.56
N CYS A 90 11.22 -20.07 -17.16
CA CYS A 90 10.17 -19.35 -17.89
C CYS A 90 10.75 -18.15 -18.62
N THR A 91 11.48 -17.29 -17.91
CA THR A 91 12.03 -16.03 -18.44
C THR A 91 13.08 -15.46 -17.49
N THR A 92 13.83 -14.46 -17.96
CA THR A 92 14.83 -13.72 -17.18
C THR A 92 14.44 -12.24 -17.17
N ALA A 93 14.68 -11.55 -16.06
CA ALA A 93 14.46 -10.12 -15.94
C ALA A 93 15.64 -9.44 -15.25
N VAL A 94 16.16 -8.37 -15.84
CA VAL A 94 17.15 -7.51 -15.17
C VAL A 94 16.41 -6.32 -14.57
N LYS A 95 16.50 -6.18 -13.24
CA LYS A 95 15.74 -5.17 -12.48
C LYS A 95 16.62 -4.35 -11.56
N LYS A 96 16.22 -3.11 -11.28
CA LYS A 96 16.76 -2.31 -10.18
C LYS A 96 15.80 -2.40 -9.00
N LEU A 97 16.07 -3.35 -8.10
CA LEU A 97 15.23 -3.60 -6.93
C LEU A 97 15.76 -2.84 -5.72
N THR A 98 14.88 -2.17 -4.99
CA THR A 98 15.21 -1.59 -3.68
C THR A 98 14.20 -2.04 -2.63
N PRO A 99 14.63 -2.48 -1.43
CA PRO A 99 13.71 -2.73 -0.33
C PRO A 99 12.83 -1.51 -0.08
N GLN A 100 11.53 -1.72 0.07
CA GLN A 100 10.62 -0.60 0.29
C GLN A 100 10.98 0.13 1.59
N GLY A 101 11.09 1.46 1.54
CA GLY A 101 11.46 2.29 2.69
C GLY A 101 12.97 2.46 2.92
N PHE A 102 13.84 1.91 2.06
CA PHE A 102 15.28 2.13 2.11
C PHE A 102 15.81 2.74 0.80
N PRO A 103 16.44 3.93 0.83
CA PRO A 103 16.99 4.56 -0.37
C PRO A 103 18.38 4.01 -0.77
N LEU A 104 18.77 2.82 -0.30
CA LEU A 104 20.11 2.25 -0.53
C LEU A 104 20.43 2.04 -2.02
N ALA A 105 21.74 1.89 -2.29
CA ALA A 105 22.37 1.88 -3.60
C ALA A 105 21.70 0.93 -4.61
N GLU A 106 21.64 1.41 -5.86
CA GLU A 106 20.96 0.77 -6.99
C GLU A 106 21.78 -0.37 -7.62
N ASP A 107 21.77 -1.57 -7.03
CA ASP A 107 22.34 -2.73 -7.71
C ASP A 107 21.34 -3.32 -8.72
N GLN A 108 21.81 -3.59 -9.94
CA GLN A 108 21.04 -4.36 -10.91
C GLN A 108 20.97 -5.82 -10.44
N THR A 109 19.79 -6.40 -10.44
CA THR A 109 19.55 -7.80 -10.08
C THR A 109 19.04 -8.55 -11.30
N VAL A 110 19.73 -9.64 -11.67
CA VAL A 110 19.25 -10.59 -12.68
C VAL A 110 18.36 -11.61 -11.99
N ILE A 111 17.09 -11.63 -12.34
CA ILE A 111 16.08 -12.53 -11.77
C ILE A 111 15.73 -13.59 -12.79
N PHE A 112 16.03 -14.83 -12.45
CA PHE A 112 15.67 -16.01 -13.20
C PHE A 112 14.32 -16.52 -12.68
N LEU A 113 13.30 -16.50 -13.53
CA LEU A 113 11.96 -16.95 -13.18
C LEU A 113 11.74 -18.38 -13.66
N THR A 114 11.53 -19.31 -12.74
CA THR A 114 11.25 -20.71 -13.09
C THR A 114 9.83 -20.90 -13.60
N LEU A 115 9.55 -22.06 -14.20
CA LEU A 115 8.19 -22.50 -14.44
C LEU A 115 7.41 -22.64 -13.14
N ASN A 116 6.10 -22.45 -13.21
CA ASN A 116 5.19 -22.54 -12.06
C ASN A 116 5.14 -23.95 -11.43
N THR A 117 5.40 -24.98 -12.23
CA THR A 117 5.46 -26.40 -11.81
C THR A 117 6.78 -26.78 -11.15
N GLU A 118 7.80 -25.91 -11.19
CA GLU A 118 9.10 -26.18 -10.58
C GLU A 118 8.97 -26.14 -9.05
N THR A 119 9.24 -27.27 -8.40
CA THR A 119 9.10 -27.42 -6.94
C THR A 119 10.30 -28.08 -6.28
N ASP A 120 11.20 -28.69 -7.04
CA ASP A 120 12.45 -29.24 -6.53
C ASP A 120 13.50 -28.12 -6.45
N THR A 121 13.81 -27.71 -5.23
CA THR A 121 14.77 -26.63 -4.94
C THR A 121 16.16 -27.15 -4.60
N SER A 122 16.38 -28.48 -4.62
CA SER A 122 17.60 -29.12 -4.11
C SER A 122 18.89 -28.63 -4.78
N ARG A 123 18.83 -28.24 -6.05
CA ARG A 123 19.97 -27.77 -6.85
C ARG A 123 20.00 -26.27 -7.09
N TRP A 124 19.05 -25.53 -6.51
CA TRP A 124 18.90 -24.10 -6.79
C TRP A 124 20.07 -23.29 -6.26
N GLN A 125 20.56 -23.58 -5.05
CA GLN A 125 21.70 -22.87 -4.47
C GLN A 125 22.97 -23.05 -5.32
N GLU A 126 23.30 -24.30 -5.66
CA GLU A 126 24.46 -24.63 -6.51
C GLU A 126 24.40 -23.87 -7.85
N ALA A 127 23.23 -23.88 -8.51
CA ALA A 127 23.04 -23.23 -9.79
C ALA A 127 23.16 -21.69 -9.68
N VAL A 128 22.56 -21.09 -8.65
CA VAL A 128 22.61 -19.64 -8.41
C VAL A 128 24.03 -19.18 -8.09
N ASP A 129 24.77 -19.92 -7.28
CA ASP A 129 26.16 -19.60 -6.94
C ASP A 129 27.04 -19.63 -8.20
N TYR A 130 26.90 -20.66 -9.03
CA TYR A 130 27.66 -20.76 -10.29
C TYR A 130 27.33 -19.61 -11.26
N ILE A 131 26.05 -19.27 -11.39
CA ILE A 131 25.61 -18.15 -12.24
C ILE A 131 26.10 -16.82 -11.70
N TYR A 132 26.10 -16.65 -10.38
CA TYR A 132 26.59 -15.43 -9.75
C TYR A 132 28.06 -15.18 -10.07
N GLU A 133 28.93 -16.19 -10.03
CA GLU A 133 30.33 -16.03 -10.44
C GLU A 133 30.45 -15.55 -11.89
N MET A 134 29.68 -16.15 -12.82
CA MET A 134 29.67 -15.73 -14.23
C MET A 134 29.20 -14.28 -14.42
N VAL A 135 28.10 -13.91 -13.75
CA VAL A 135 27.51 -12.57 -13.84
C VAL A 135 28.41 -11.54 -13.18
N ASN A 136 28.98 -11.86 -12.02
CA ASN A 136 29.87 -10.98 -11.26
C ASN A 136 31.18 -10.73 -12.02
N GLU A 137 31.76 -11.74 -12.67
CA GLU A 137 32.93 -11.55 -13.53
C GLU A 137 32.62 -10.61 -14.71
N ALA A 138 31.47 -10.79 -15.37
CA ALA A 138 31.06 -9.94 -16.48
C ALA A 138 30.76 -8.50 -16.03
N ALA A 139 30.08 -8.34 -14.90
CA ALA A 139 29.77 -7.04 -14.30
C ALA A 139 31.06 -6.30 -13.90
N ALA A 140 32.01 -6.99 -13.28
CA ALA A 140 33.29 -6.42 -12.89
C ALA A 140 34.10 -5.90 -14.11
N LYS A 141 34.12 -6.66 -15.23
CA LYS A 141 34.75 -6.21 -16.48
C LYS A 141 34.10 -4.93 -17.05
N ALA A 142 32.81 -4.73 -16.78
CA ALA A 142 32.07 -3.54 -17.18
C ALA A 142 32.09 -2.41 -16.12
N GLY A 143 32.83 -2.57 -15.01
CA GLY A 143 32.88 -1.60 -13.91
C GLY A 143 31.55 -1.44 -13.17
N LYS A 144 30.72 -2.50 -13.15
CA LYS A 144 29.38 -2.52 -12.55
C LYS A 144 29.27 -3.62 -11.50
N THR A 145 28.26 -3.50 -10.63
CA THR A 145 27.84 -4.55 -9.69
C THR A 145 26.51 -5.14 -10.15
N MET A 146 26.37 -6.45 -10.03
CA MET A 146 25.11 -7.14 -10.29
C MET A 146 24.86 -8.23 -9.26
N SER A 147 23.60 -8.33 -8.82
CA SER A 147 23.09 -9.43 -8.00
C SER A 147 22.34 -10.43 -8.87
N VAL A 148 22.14 -11.64 -8.34
CA VAL A 148 21.39 -12.71 -9.00
C VAL A 148 20.32 -13.23 -8.05
N GLU A 149 19.15 -13.55 -8.56
CA GLU A 149 18.10 -14.26 -7.83
C GLU A 149 17.45 -15.32 -8.73
N LEU A 150 17.14 -16.49 -8.18
CA LEU A 150 16.30 -17.52 -8.80
C LEU A 150 14.98 -17.62 -8.05
N GLN A 151 13.85 -17.56 -8.74
CA GLN A 151 12.54 -17.48 -8.10
C GLN A 151 11.46 -18.27 -8.86
N ASN A 152 10.60 -18.99 -8.11
CA ASN A 152 9.28 -19.40 -8.60
C ASN A 152 8.23 -18.40 -8.13
N ARG A 153 7.68 -17.59 -9.05
CA ARG A 153 6.71 -16.53 -8.72
C ARG A 153 5.40 -17.02 -8.08
N PHE A 154 5.02 -18.28 -8.27
CA PHE A 154 3.78 -18.86 -7.73
C PHE A 154 3.96 -19.55 -6.38
N LYS A 155 5.20 -19.84 -6.00
CA LYS A 155 5.53 -20.56 -4.76
C LYS A 155 6.31 -19.69 -3.77
N SER A 156 7.03 -18.68 -4.29
CA SER A 156 7.78 -17.71 -3.48
C SER A 156 6.88 -16.87 -2.59
N TYR A 157 7.52 -16.31 -1.56
CA TYR A 157 6.88 -15.58 -0.50
C TYR A 157 6.57 -14.12 -0.93
N THR A 158 5.60 -13.99 -1.84
CA THR A 158 5.18 -12.73 -2.46
C THR A 158 3.68 -12.50 -2.30
N ASP A 159 3.21 -12.58 -1.06
CA ASP A 159 1.78 -12.44 -0.79
C ASP A 159 1.32 -10.98 -0.82
N ILE A 160 0.04 -10.82 -1.17
CA ILE A 160 -0.75 -9.60 -0.97
C ILE A 160 -1.74 -9.82 0.18
N SER A 161 -2.17 -8.73 0.79
CA SER A 161 -3.11 -8.73 1.91
C SER A 161 -4.51 -8.34 1.46
N TRP A 162 -5.51 -8.99 2.05
CA TRP A 162 -6.94 -8.71 1.92
C TRP A 162 -7.53 -8.47 3.30
N ALA A 163 -8.58 -7.66 3.35
CA ALA A 163 -9.32 -7.41 4.57
C ALA A 163 -10.00 -8.70 5.06
N ILE A 164 -10.14 -8.81 6.38
CA ILE A 164 -10.88 -9.89 7.03
C ILE A 164 -12.31 -9.42 7.20
N CYS A 165 -13.27 -10.20 6.71
CA CYS A 165 -14.68 -9.84 6.77
C CYS A 165 -15.19 -9.79 8.23
N PRO A 166 -15.74 -8.66 8.69
CA PRO A 166 -16.35 -8.54 10.00
C PRO A 166 -17.48 -9.56 10.21
N GLY A 167 -17.77 -9.91 11.47
CA GLY A 167 -18.88 -10.80 11.83
C GLY A 167 -18.66 -12.29 11.54
N THR A 168 -17.56 -12.66 10.88
CA THR A 168 -17.17 -14.06 10.68
C THR A 168 -16.62 -14.70 11.95
N ALA A 169 -16.62 -16.04 12.03
CA ALA A 169 -16.00 -16.80 13.11
C ALA A 169 -14.50 -16.50 13.25
N LEU A 170 -13.82 -16.38 12.11
CA LEU A 170 -12.43 -15.94 12.04
C LEU A 170 -12.25 -14.56 12.68
N TYR A 171 -13.06 -13.58 12.29
CA TYR A 171 -12.98 -12.24 12.86
C TYR A 171 -13.17 -12.24 14.39
N ARG A 172 -14.16 -12.98 14.91
CA ARG A 172 -14.37 -13.14 16.36
C ARG A 172 -13.15 -13.78 17.04
N SER A 173 -12.59 -14.83 16.45
CA SER A 173 -11.39 -15.50 16.97
C SER A 173 -10.18 -14.57 17.01
N LEU A 174 -10.01 -13.73 15.97
CA LEU A 174 -8.91 -12.76 15.91
C LEU A 174 -9.00 -11.68 17.00
N LEU A 175 -10.22 -11.21 17.31
CA LEU A 175 -10.43 -10.30 18.44
C LEU A 175 -10.05 -10.92 19.79
N GLN A 176 -10.23 -12.24 19.94
CA GLN A 176 -9.87 -12.95 21.18
C GLN A 176 -8.35 -13.15 21.32
N ILE A 177 -7.64 -13.42 20.22
CA ILE A 177 -6.17 -13.60 20.27
C ILE A 177 -5.41 -12.29 20.32
N GLU A 178 -5.99 -11.17 19.85
CA GLU A 178 -5.33 -9.87 19.77
C GLU A 178 -4.59 -9.46 21.07
N PRO A 179 -5.21 -9.49 22.26
CA PRO A 179 -4.51 -9.14 23.50
C PRO A 179 -3.37 -10.11 23.86
N VAL A 180 -3.52 -11.39 23.53
CA VAL A 180 -2.50 -12.43 23.80
C VAL A 180 -1.28 -12.23 22.90
N VAL A 181 -1.52 -12.03 21.60
CA VAL A 181 -0.45 -11.73 20.63
C VAL A 181 0.29 -10.47 21.03
N LEU A 182 -0.43 -9.39 21.38
CA LEU A 182 0.19 -8.14 21.81
C LEU A 182 1.06 -8.31 23.06
N ALA A 183 0.61 -9.10 24.04
CA ALA A 183 1.37 -9.37 25.26
C ALA A 183 2.68 -10.11 24.97
N GLU A 184 2.63 -11.16 24.15
CA GLU A 184 3.82 -11.92 23.77
C GLU A 184 4.77 -11.10 22.89
N VAL A 185 4.26 -10.32 21.94
CA VAL A 185 5.10 -9.43 21.11
C VAL A 185 5.79 -8.39 21.97
N ARG A 186 5.10 -7.77 22.94
CA ARG A 186 5.72 -6.81 23.86
C ARG A 186 6.82 -7.43 24.71
N LYS A 187 6.66 -8.69 25.10
CA LYS A 187 7.62 -9.43 25.90
C LYS A 187 8.84 -9.87 25.08
N LEU A 188 8.61 -10.47 23.93
CA LEU A 188 9.63 -11.15 23.12
C LEU A 188 10.34 -10.23 22.13
N CYS A 189 9.63 -9.22 21.61
CA CYS A 189 10.12 -8.28 20.60
C CYS A 189 10.30 -6.87 21.18
N SER A 190 10.52 -6.75 22.49
CA SER A 190 10.61 -5.47 23.19
C SER A 190 11.62 -4.53 22.53
N GLY A 191 11.18 -3.31 22.19
CA GLY A 191 12.01 -2.29 21.54
C GLY A 191 12.27 -2.49 20.05
N VAL A 192 11.84 -3.60 19.44
CA VAL A 192 12.09 -3.90 18.01
C VAL A 192 10.82 -4.11 17.18
N TRP A 193 9.67 -4.45 17.78
CA TRP A 193 8.41 -4.54 17.03
C TRP A 193 7.90 -3.16 16.60
N THR A 194 7.30 -3.08 15.42
CA THR A 194 6.78 -1.83 14.84
C THR A 194 5.27 -1.84 14.72
N SER A 195 4.66 -2.97 14.35
CA SER A 195 3.21 -3.11 14.29
C SER A 195 2.75 -4.57 14.29
N ILE A 196 1.46 -4.77 14.52
CA ILE A 196 0.79 -6.07 14.41
C ILE A 196 -0.40 -5.86 13.47
N ALA A 197 -0.56 -6.74 12.49
CA ALA A 197 -1.64 -6.68 11.50
C ALA A 197 -2.31 -8.04 11.33
N TYR A 198 -3.57 -8.03 10.93
CA TYR A 198 -4.40 -9.22 10.79
C TYR A 198 -5.05 -9.21 9.41
N HIS A 199 -4.55 -10.03 8.49
CA HIS A 199 -5.00 -10.01 7.09
C HIS A 199 -5.26 -11.41 6.55
N ASN A 200 -6.09 -11.51 5.53
CA ASN A 200 -6.13 -12.66 4.64
C ASN A 200 -4.99 -12.53 3.62
N ARG A 201 -4.04 -13.47 3.61
CA ARG A 201 -2.88 -13.43 2.70
C ARG A 201 -3.01 -14.44 1.59
N GLN A 202 -2.62 -14.04 0.38
CA GLN A 202 -2.59 -14.91 -0.79
C GLN A 202 -1.40 -14.54 -1.68
N ASN A 203 -0.74 -15.54 -2.27
CA ASN A 203 0.35 -15.31 -3.21
C ASN A 203 -0.14 -14.42 -4.37
N LYS A 204 0.60 -13.34 -4.68
CA LYS A 204 0.25 -12.35 -5.70
C LYS A 204 0.01 -12.97 -7.08
N SER A 205 0.91 -13.86 -7.51
CA SER A 205 0.83 -14.49 -8.83
C SER A 205 -0.36 -15.45 -8.91
N ALA A 206 -0.65 -16.17 -7.83
CA ALA A 206 -1.80 -17.07 -7.75
C ALA A 206 -3.11 -16.26 -7.77
N ALA A 207 -3.20 -15.19 -6.97
CA ALA A 207 -4.34 -14.29 -6.93
C ALA A 207 -4.64 -13.68 -8.32
N ALA A 208 -3.61 -13.26 -9.05
CA ALA A 208 -3.76 -12.68 -10.39
C ALA A 208 -4.41 -13.62 -11.42
N VAL A 209 -4.32 -14.93 -11.23
CA VAL A 209 -4.95 -15.94 -12.09
C VAL A 209 -6.19 -16.59 -11.46
N GLY A 210 -6.67 -16.05 -10.33
CA GLY A 210 -7.84 -16.57 -9.63
C GLY A 210 -7.62 -17.94 -8.98
N VAL A 211 -6.38 -18.28 -8.64
CA VAL A 211 -6.01 -19.57 -8.03
C VAL A 211 -5.42 -19.33 -6.63
N GLY A 212 -5.63 -20.26 -5.72
CA GLY A 212 -5.07 -20.22 -4.36
C GLY A 212 -6.08 -19.83 -3.30
N ILE A 213 -5.78 -20.21 -2.06
CA ILE A 213 -6.66 -20.02 -0.90
C ILE A 213 -6.10 -18.86 -0.09
N GLN A 214 -6.99 -17.96 0.33
CA GLN A 214 -6.64 -16.91 1.29
C GLN A 214 -6.35 -17.54 2.65
N GLN A 215 -5.20 -17.23 3.22
CA GLN A 215 -4.77 -17.74 4.52
C GLN A 215 -4.86 -16.62 5.55
N PRO A 216 -5.72 -16.74 6.58
CA PRO A 216 -5.75 -15.81 7.69
C PRO A 216 -4.38 -15.77 8.37
N THR A 217 -3.80 -14.57 8.50
CA THR A 217 -2.43 -14.39 8.97
C THR A 217 -2.35 -13.29 10.01
N VAL A 218 -1.69 -13.58 11.14
CA VAL A 218 -1.22 -12.59 12.11
C VAL A 218 0.19 -12.21 11.71
N ILE A 219 0.38 -10.96 11.30
CA ILE A 219 1.69 -10.44 10.88
C ILE A 219 2.24 -9.56 11.99
N VAL A 220 3.40 -9.92 12.53
CA VAL A 220 4.16 -9.09 13.45
C VAL A 220 5.29 -8.45 12.67
N TYR A 221 5.22 -7.14 12.49
CA TYR A 221 6.29 -6.37 11.89
C TYR A 221 7.33 -5.99 12.93
N VAL A 222 8.59 -6.17 12.57
CA VAL A 222 9.76 -5.78 13.37
C VAL A 222 10.67 -4.89 12.57
N MET A 223 11.45 -4.07 13.26
CA MET A 223 12.39 -3.15 12.66
C MET A 223 13.41 -3.94 11.83
N PRO A 224 13.57 -3.61 10.53
CA PRO A 224 14.61 -4.19 9.69
C PRO A 224 16.00 -4.11 10.35
N GLY A 225 16.82 -5.13 10.12
CA GLY A 225 18.14 -5.30 10.75
C GLY A 225 18.12 -5.81 12.19
N SER A 226 16.94 -5.97 12.81
CA SER A 226 16.84 -6.55 14.15
C SER A 226 17.38 -7.98 14.19
N LEU A 227 18.13 -8.30 15.25
CA LEU A 227 18.71 -9.62 15.50
C LEU A 227 17.96 -10.32 16.63
N ALA A 228 17.49 -11.54 16.39
CA ALA A 228 16.92 -12.41 17.42
C ALA A 228 16.89 -13.86 16.95
N SER A 229 16.55 -14.78 17.86
CA SER A 229 16.18 -16.16 17.54
C SER A 229 14.73 -16.19 17.02
N TRP A 230 14.51 -15.67 15.81
CA TRP A 230 13.17 -15.44 15.27
C TRP A 230 12.30 -16.70 15.20
N GLY A 231 12.89 -17.87 14.98
CA GLY A 231 12.20 -19.16 15.01
C GLY A 231 11.56 -19.45 16.38
N GLU A 232 12.28 -19.15 17.47
CA GLU A 232 11.78 -19.31 18.84
C GLU A 232 10.70 -18.29 19.17
N VAL A 233 10.86 -17.05 18.71
CA VAL A 233 9.87 -15.98 18.89
C VAL A 233 8.56 -16.35 18.20
N GLU A 234 8.61 -16.76 16.93
CA GLU A 234 7.44 -17.20 16.17
C GLU A 234 6.79 -18.42 16.82
N ALA A 235 7.59 -19.38 17.31
CA ALA A 235 7.09 -20.56 18.01
C ALA A 235 6.43 -20.25 19.36
N HIS A 236 6.87 -19.22 20.09
CA HIS A 236 6.21 -18.77 21.31
C HIS A 236 4.88 -18.09 21.01
N ILE A 237 4.85 -17.17 20.04
CA ILE A 237 3.62 -16.49 19.62
C ILE A 237 2.58 -17.51 19.13
N ARG A 238 3.02 -18.50 18.34
CA ARG A 238 2.19 -19.62 17.89
C ARG A 238 1.52 -20.36 19.05
N ARG A 239 2.31 -20.82 20.03
CA ARG A 239 1.81 -21.55 21.20
C ARG A 239 0.82 -20.72 22.01
N ALA A 240 1.06 -19.42 22.11
CA ALA A 240 0.14 -18.50 22.80
C ALA A 240 -1.20 -18.35 22.06
N ILE A 241 -1.18 -18.26 20.73
CA ILE A 241 -2.39 -18.23 19.89
C ILE A 241 -3.18 -19.52 20.03
N GLU A 242 -2.52 -20.68 19.90
CA GLU A 242 -3.17 -22.01 19.98
C GLU A 242 -3.79 -22.29 21.36
N ALA A 243 -3.29 -21.64 22.41
CA ALA A 243 -3.83 -21.77 23.77
C ALA A 243 -5.12 -20.97 24.01
N VAL A 244 -5.53 -20.10 23.09
CA VAL A 244 -6.76 -19.29 23.24
C VAL A 244 -7.98 -20.16 22.94
N PRO A 245 -8.92 -20.32 23.90
CA PRO A 245 -10.14 -21.07 23.66
C PRO A 245 -11.04 -20.28 22.70
N VAL A 246 -11.46 -20.91 21.61
CA VAL A 246 -12.40 -20.35 20.63
C VAL A 246 -13.57 -21.31 20.41
N GLU A 247 -14.70 -20.74 20.00
CA GLU A 247 -15.94 -21.48 19.78
C GLU A 247 -15.90 -22.36 18.53
N GLU A 248 -15.07 -22.03 17.55
CA GLU A 248 -15.00 -22.70 16.25
C GLU A 248 -13.53 -23.03 15.89
N ASP A 249 -13.31 -24.11 15.15
CA ASP A 249 -11.97 -24.45 14.68
C ASP A 249 -11.54 -23.49 13.57
N VAL A 250 -10.48 -22.71 13.81
CA VAL A 250 -9.94 -21.74 12.85
C VAL A 250 -8.45 -21.98 12.59
N GLU A 251 -8.05 -21.84 11.33
CA GLU A 251 -6.65 -21.93 10.92
C GLU A 251 -6.06 -20.54 10.73
N ILE A 252 -4.96 -20.27 11.43
CA ILE A 252 -4.30 -18.95 11.43
C ILE A 252 -2.80 -19.13 11.26
N ALA A 253 -2.16 -18.35 10.39
CA ALA A 253 -0.71 -18.36 10.24
C ALA A 253 -0.08 -17.20 11.03
N PRO A 254 0.78 -17.46 12.04
CA PRO A 254 1.64 -16.42 12.59
C PRO A 254 2.83 -16.17 11.65
N ASP A 255 3.20 -14.91 11.46
CA ASP A 255 4.34 -14.52 10.64
C ASP A 255 5.07 -13.32 11.23
N ILE A 256 6.39 -13.35 11.17
CA ILE A 256 7.25 -12.23 11.61
C ILE A 256 7.98 -11.69 10.39
N LEU A 257 7.82 -10.40 10.12
CA LEU A 257 8.34 -9.75 8.92
C LEU A 257 9.12 -8.47 9.23
N PRO A 258 10.14 -8.12 8.42
CA PRO A 258 10.71 -6.78 8.47
C PRO A 258 9.67 -5.77 8.00
N GLY A 259 9.52 -4.65 8.71
CA GLY A 259 8.64 -3.58 8.25
C GLY A 259 8.57 -2.39 9.19
N PHE A 260 8.14 -1.26 8.64
CA PHE A 260 7.83 -0.07 9.39
C PHE A 260 6.39 0.34 9.15
N ASN A 261 5.73 0.87 10.18
CA ASN A 261 4.55 1.67 9.99
C ASN A 261 4.97 3.08 9.59
N ASN A 262 4.99 3.34 8.29
CA ASN A 262 4.97 4.71 7.80
C ASN A 262 3.52 5.19 7.89
N LEU A 263 3.25 6.09 8.84
CA LEU A 263 1.98 6.81 8.85
C LEU A 263 1.85 7.51 7.49
N SER A 264 0.78 7.20 6.74
CA SER A 264 0.45 7.87 5.48
C SER A 264 0.33 9.40 5.61
N THR A 265 0.31 9.91 6.85
CA THR A 265 0.11 11.32 7.20
C THR A 265 1.36 12.04 7.70
N ALA A 266 2.54 11.41 7.75
CA ALA A 266 3.76 12.13 8.08
C ALA A 266 4.27 12.82 6.81
N PRO A 267 4.25 14.16 6.69
CA PRO A 267 4.99 14.85 5.64
C PRO A 267 6.47 14.60 5.94
N SER A 268 7.02 13.55 5.33
CA SER A 268 8.41 13.18 5.50
C SER A 268 9.27 14.33 4.97
N LYS A 269 9.80 15.16 5.87
CA LYS A 269 10.81 16.17 5.52
C LYS A 269 12.08 15.55 4.93
N ALA A 270 12.27 14.24 5.08
CA ALA A 270 13.44 13.49 4.65
C ALA A 270 13.28 12.82 3.27
N TYR A 271 12.05 12.76 2.75
CA TYR A 271 11.81 12.41 1.36
C TYR A 271 11.45 13.70 0.66
N THR A 272 12.32 14.17 -0.25
CA THR A 272 11.84 14.93 -1.39
C THR A 272 10.61 14.18 -1.89
N PRO A 273 9.44 14.82 -1.99
CA PRO A 273 8.27 14.19 -2.57
C PRO A 273 8.65 13.80 -3.99
N THR A 274 9.18 12.58 -4.17
CA THR A 274 9.14 11.94 -5.44
C THR A 274 7.66 11.85 -5.70
N THR A 275 7.22 12.52 -6.75
CA THR A 275 5.86 12.66 -7.30
C THR A 275 5.12 11.33 -7.53
N SER A 276 5.57 10.22 -6.93
CA SER A 276 5.10 8.86 -7.08
C SER A 276 3.96 8.47 -6.13
N HIS A 277 3.67 9.26 -5.08
CA HIS A 277 2.61 8.98 -4.10
C HIS A 277 1.33 9.81 -4.28
N HIS A 278 1.29 10.71 -5.27
CA HIS A 278 0.08 11.45 -5.61
C HIS A 278 -0.80 10.64 -6.59
N PRO A 279 -2.14 10.81 -6.55
CA PRO A 279 -3.04 10.19 -7.51
C PRO A 279 -2.54 10.36 -8.94
N LYS A 280 -2.21 9.24 -9.58
CA LYS A 280 -1.68 9.22 -10.94
C LYS A 280 -2.81 9.57 -11.91
N TYR A 281 -2.58 10.64 -12.67
CA TYR A 281 -2.99 10.87 -14.07
C TYR A 281 -4.40 10.42 -14.51
N LYS A 282 -5.19 11.39 -14.98
CA LYS A 282 -6.43 11.15 -15.74
C LYS A 282 -6.49 12.05 -16.98
N LEU A 283 -6.61 11.47 -18.18
CA LEU A 283 -6.79 12.25 -19.43
C LEU A 283 -8.16 12.94 -19.48
N ASP A 284 -9.14 12.39 -18.77
CA ASP A 284 -10.54 12.83 -18.79
C ASP A 284 -10.92 13.45 -17.45
N ILE A 285 -10.30 14.58 -17.09
CA ILE A 285 -10.75 15.38 -15.94
C ILE A 285 -12.10 16.01 -16.31
N PRO A 286 -13.20 15.68 -15.61
CA PRO A 286 -14.49 16.30 -15.90
C PRO A 286 -14.48 17.76 -15.45
N ALA A 287 -15.18 18.62 -16.19
CA ALA A 287 -15.29 20.03 -15.81
C ALA A 287 -16.00 20.21 -14.46
N VAL A 288 -16.98 19.34 -14.18
CA VAL A 288 -17.64 19.27 -12.88
C VAL A 288 -16.96 18.15 -12.08
N PRO A 289 -16.40 18.44 -10.89
CA PRO A 289 -15.78 17.40 -10.07
C PRO A 289 -16.80 16.33 -9.67
N THR A 290 -16.30 15.09 -9.56
CA THR A 290 -17.06 13.90 -9.13
C THR A 290 -16.50 13.40 -7.80
N LEU A 291 -17.19 12.45 -7.15
CA LEU A 291 -16.67 11.84 -5.94
C LEU A 291 -15.28 11.25 -6.18
N GLY A 292 -14.35 11.47 -5.25
CA GLY A 292 -12.94 11.07 -5.37
C GLY A 292 -12.08 12.03 -6.21
N ALA A 293 -12.65 13.11 -6.77
CA ALA A 293 -11.87 14.13 -7.48
C ALA A 293 -10.76 14.71 -6.60
N SER A 294 -9.60 14.98 -7.20
CA SER A 294 -8.44 15.53 -6.50
C SER A 294 -8.70 16.98 -6.09
N ILE A 295 -8.60 17.29 -4.80
CA ILE A 295 -8.82 18.63 -4.22
C ILE A 295 -7.72 19.00 -3.23
N SER A 296 -7.42 20.28 -3.10
CA SER A 296 -6.42 20.79 -2.15
C SER A 296 -6.74 22.23 -1.77
N PRO A 297 -6.13 22.76 -0.70
CA PRO A 297 -6.08 24.20 -0.52
C PRO A 297 -5.50 24.87 -1.76
N GLN A 298 -6.08 26.00 -2.18
CA GLN A 298 -5.67 26.68 -3.41
C GLN A 298 -4.17 27.04 -3.42
N LEU A 299 -3.64 27.39 -2.25
CA LEU A 299 -2.24 27.79 -2.06
C LEU A 299 -1.30 26.60 -1.80
N SER A 300 -1.80 25.36 -1.82
CA SER A 300 -1.00 24.14 -1.65
C SER A 300 -0.51 23.65 -3.01
N ASP A 301 0.79 23.44 -3.13
CA ASP A 301 1.49 22.89 -4.30
C ASP A 301 2.01 21.45 -4.09
N THR A 302 1.80 20.90 -2.90
CA THR A 302 2.44 19.66 -2.43
C THR A 302 1.45 18.61 -1.92
N ASP A 303 0.28 19.02 -1.43
CA ASP A 303 -0.71 18.10 -0.87
C ASP A 303 -1.96 17.98 -1.76
N SER A 304 -2.49 16.76 -1.86
CA SER A 304 -3.74 16.42 -2.56
C SER A 304 -4.61 15.55 -1.68
N GLY A 305 -5.91 15.84 -1.61
CA GLY A 305 -6.93 15.00 -1.00
C GLY A 305 -8.04 14.67 -2.00
N SER A 306 -9.13 14.10 -1.49
CA SER A 306 -10.25 13.67 -2.32
C SER A 306 -11.56 14.37 -1.92
N LEU A 307 -12.33 14.78 -2.92
CA LEU A 307 -13.69 15.26 -2.75
C LEU A 307 -14.58 14.08 -2.33
N GLY A 308 -15.17 14.17 -1.15
CA GLY A 308 -16.12 13.18 -0.64
C GLY A 308 -17.57 13.57 -0.95
N ALA A 309 -18.49 13.02 -0.16
CA ALA A 309 -19.93 13.19 -0.38
C ALA A 309 -20.35 14.67 -0.33
N VAL A 310 -21.16 15.08 -1.30
CA VAL A 310 -21.89 16.34 -1.35
C VAL A 310 -23.13 16.23 -0.47
N VAL A 311 -23.32 17.19 0.43
CA VAL A 311 -24.39 17.24 1.42
C VAL A 311 -25.02 18.63 1.46
N ASN A 312 -26.29 18.71 1.86
CA ASN A 312 -26.90 20.00 2.17
C ASN A 312 -26.76 20.23 3.69
N PHE A 313 -25.93 21.20 4.05
CA PHE A 313 -25.72 21.58 5.43
C PHE A 313 -26.73 22.64 5.84
N GLN A 314 -27.47 22.39 6.92
CA GLN A 314 -28.44 23.33 7.49
C GLN A 314 -27.89 23.84 8.83
N PRO A 315 -27.44 25.12 8.91
CA PRO A 315 -27.03 25.70 10.19
C PRO A 315 -28.21 25.80 11.15
N ARG A 316 -27.93 25.71 12.47
CA ARG A 316 -28.95 25.75 13.52
C ARG A 316 -29.66 27.10 13.64
N ASP A 317 -29.00 28.19 13.29
CA ASP A 317 -29.48 29.56 13.54
C ASP A 317 -30.48 30.07 12.48
N GLY A 318 -31.15 29.17 11.76
CA GLY A 318 -32.14 29.53 10.74
C GLY A 318 -31.55 30.14 9.46
N GLN A 319 -30.23 30.06 9.27
CA GLN A 319 -29.58 30.44 8.02
C GLN A 319 -30.02 29.52 6.88
N GLU A 320 -29.93 29.97 5.63
CA GLU A 320 -30.29 29.14 4.48
C GLU A 320 -29.41 27.88 4.39
N PRO A 321 -29.98 26.73 3.99
CA PRO A 321 -29.20 25.53 3.76
C PRO A 321 -28.16 25.77 2.67
N GLN A 322 -26.92 25.40 2.95
CA GLN A 322 -25.80 25.56 2.04
C GLN A 322 -25.32 24.21 1.53
N LYS A 323 -25.11 24.12 0.23
CA LYS A 323 -24.51 22.94 -0.40
C LYS A 323 -23.04 22.86 0.00
N CYS A 324 -22.63 21.72 0.53
CA CYS A 324 -21.29 21.45 1.02
C CYS A 324 -20.78 20.12 0.49
N PHE A 325 -19.50 19.85 0.63
CA PHE A 325 -18.96 18.50 0.50
C PHE A 325 -18.09 18.14 1.71
N LEU A 326 -18.01 16.84 1.99
CA LEU A 326 -17.14 16.27 3.00
C LEU A 326 -15.78 15.93 2.41
N THR A 327 -14.72 16.10 3.19
CA THR A 327 -13.38 15.59 2.89
C THR A 327 -12.67 15.26 4.20
N ALA A 328 -11.43 14.79 4.15
CA ALA A 328 -10.63 14.56 5.35
C ALA A 328 -9.98 15.87 5.84
N TYR A 329 -9.74 15.99 7.14
CA TYR A 329 -9.06 17.17 7.67
C TYR A 329 -7.63 17.29 7.14
N HIS A 330 -6.92 16.16 7.00
CA HIS A 330 -5.57 16.18 6.44
C HIS A 330 -5.53 16.74 5.00
N ALA A 331 -6.62 16.63 4.24
CA ALA A 331 -6.73 17.18 2.89
C ALA A 331 -6.79 18.71 2.87
N ILE A 332 -7.11 19.36 3.99
CA ILE A 332 -7.26 20.82 4.08
C ILE A 332 -6.25 21.48 5.03
N ALA A 333 -5.49 20.69 5.79
CA ALA A 333 -4.63 21.16 6.88
C ALA A 333 -3.51 22.12 6.43
N SER A 334 -3.04 22.02 5.19
CA SER A 334 -2.02 22.92 4.63
C SER A 334 -2.56 24.29 4.23
N GLY A 335 -3.88 24.50 4.25
CA GLY A 335 -4.51 25.74 3.82
C GLY A 335 -4.32 26.92 4.76
N ASP A 336 -3.96 26.67 6.01
CA ASP A 336 -3.61 27.69 6.99
C ASP A 336 -2.31 27.33 7.74
N PRO A 337 -1.13 27.54 7.12
CA PRO A 337 0.14 27.17 7.73
C PRO A 337 0.43 27.88 9.07
N ILE A 338 -0.13 29.07 9.27
CA ILE A 338 0.09 29.88 10.48
C ILE A 338 -0.78 29.35 11.63
N GLY A 339 -2.07 29.13 11.38
CA GLY A 339 -3.01 28.61 12.37
C GLY A 339 -3.00 27.08 12.52
N ARG A 340 -2.21 26.36 11.71
CA ARG A 340 -2.22 24.89 11.64
C ARG A 340 -2.12 24.21 12.99
N ALA A 341 -1.18 24.61 13.85
CA ALA A 341 -1.02 23.96 15.17
C ALA A 341 -2.29 24.05 16.01
N VAL A 342 -2.97 25.20 15.97
CA VAL A 342 -4.22 25.43 16.69
C VAL A 342 -5.36 24.68 16.03
N ASN A 343 -5.42 24.63 14.70
CA ASN A 343 -6.43 23.87 13.95
C ASN A 343 -6.27 22.35 14.13
N ASP A 344 -5.04 21.86 14.25
CA ASP A 344 -4.72 20.46 14.53
C ASP A 344 -5.25 20.07 15.93
N GLU A 345 -5.10 20.94 16.93
CA GLU A 345 -5.55 20.67 18.29
C GLU A 345 -7.06 20.89 18.47
N LEU A 346 -7.57 22.01 17.96
CA LEU A 346 -8.91 22.52 18.26
C LEU A 346 -9.89 22.41 17.10
N GLY A 347 -9.51 21.84 15.96
CA GLY A 347 -10.37 21.83 14.78
C GLY A 347 -10.73 23.23 14.28
N ILE A 348 -11.61 23.29 13.30
CA ILE A 348 -11.99 24.52 12.60
C ILE A 348 -13.49 24.73 12.72
N GLY A 349 -13.91 25.94 13.07
CA GLY A 349 -15.34 26.29 13.17
C GLY A 349 -16.11 25.48 14.23
N LEU A 350 -15.43 24.74 15.10
CA LEU A 350 -16.03 23.98 16.19
C LEU A 350 -16.14 24.83 17.45
N ASP A 351 -17.13 24.52 18.30
CA ASP A 351 -17.29 25.13 19.62
C ASP A 351 -17.40 26.68 19.59
N GLY A 352 -17.93 27.24 18.50
CA GLY A 352 -18.06 28.69 18.31
C GLY A 352 -16.74 29.40 17.95
N ARG A 353 -15.67 28.67 17.65
CA ARG A 353 -14.37 29.24 17.25
C ARG A 353 -14.48 29.91 15.88
N ALA A 354 -14.20 31.21 15.83
CA ALA A 354 -14.08 31.95 14.57
C ALA A 354 -12.84 31.51 13.78
N LEU A 355 -12.99 31.47 12.45
CA LEU A 355 -11.90 31.25 11.52
C LEU A 355 -11.10 32.55 11.34
N ASP A 356 -9.82 32.56 11.74
CA ASP A 356 -8.94 33.71 11.51
C ASP A 356 -8.58 33.87 10.02
N ARG A 357 -8.51 32.74 9.30
CA ARG A 357 -8.18 32.69 7.88
C ARG A 357 -9.09 31.70 7.16
N ARG A 358 -9.63 32.12 6.02
CA ARG A 358 -10.41 31.26 5.14
C ARG A 358 -9.49 30.30 4.40
N ILE A 359 -9.86 29.03 4.37
CA ILE A 359 -9.17 28.00 3.58
C ILE A 359 -10.01 27.71 2.35
N GLU A 360 -9.57 28.24 1.21
CA GLU A 360 -10.18 28.00 -0.10
C GLU A 360 -9.68 26.67 -0.67
N ILE A 361 -10.60 25.86 -1.15
CA ILE A 361 -10.34 24.54 -1.74
C ILE A 361 -10.50 24.63 -3.25
N ALA A 362 -9.48 24.16 -3.97
CA ALA A 362 -9.40 24.19 -5.43
C ALA A 362 -9.57 22.80 -6.05
N TYR A 363 -10.06 22.80 -7.29
CA TYR A 363 -10.15 21.64 -8.17
C TYR A 363 -9.74 22.00 -9.60
N PRO A 364 -8.97 21.14 -10.31
CA PRO A 364 -8.16 20.09 -9.70
C PRO A 364 -7.14 20.70 -8.72
N THR A 365 -6.49 19.86 -7.90
CA THR A 365 -5.37 20.33 -7.07
C THR A 365 -4.32 21.04 -7.92
N SER A 366 -3.72 22.10 -7.38
CA SER A 366 -2.65 22.83 -8.08
C SER A 366 -1.48 21.91 -8.45
N CYS A 367 -1.10 20.97 -7.56
CA CYS A 367 -0.02 20.01 -7.83
C CYS A 367 -0.33 19.10 -9.04
N ASP A 368 -1.51 18.50 -9.09
CA ASP A 368 -1.90 17.62 -10.21
C ASP A 368 -2.11 18.43 -11.50
N GLY A 369 -2.64 19.66 -11.38
CA GLY A 369 -2.85 20.57 -12.50
C GLY A 369 -1.54 21.00 -13.16
N GLU A 370 -0.55 21.44 -12.38
CA GLU A 370 0.75 21.85 -12.92
C GLU A 370 1.55 20.67 -13.46
N TYR A 371 1.54 19.52 -12.76
CA TYR A 371 2.15 18.29 -13.28
C TYR A 371 1.52 17.87 -14.61
N MET A 372 0.20 18.01 -14.75
CA MET A 372 -0.49 17.75 -16.01
C MET A 372 -0.03 18.70 -17.11
N LYS A 373 0.04 20.00 -16.84
CA LYS A 373 0.54 20.99 -17.82
C LYS A 373 1.95 20.64 -18.30
N GLU A 374 2.84 20.24 -17.40
CA GLU A 374 4.21 19.82 -17.74
C GLU A 374 4.22 18.57 -18.63
N LEU A 375 3.45 17.54 -18.27
CA LEU A 375 3.37 16.28 -19.02
C LEU A 375 2.78 16.50 -20.42
N LEU A 376 1.75 17.34 -20.52
CA LEU A 376 1.13 17.73 -21.79
C LEU A 376 2.09 18.55 -22.66
N ALA A 377 2.82 19.52 -22.08
CA ALA A 377 3.84 20.29 -22.79
C ALA A 377 4.98 19.39 -23.30
N GLY A 378 5.41 18.40 -22.50
CA GLY A 378 6.40 17.41 -22.91
C GLY A 378 5.92 16.53 -24.06
N SER A 379 4.65 16.13 -24.05
CA SER A 379 4.02 15.32 -25.10
C SER A 379 3.82 16.12 -26.40
N ALA A 380 3.38 17.37 -26.29
CA ALA A 380 3.21 18.29 -27.42
C ALA A 380 4.53 18.60 -28.15
N LYS A 381 5.67 18.61 -27.43
CA LYS A 381 7.01 18.76 -28.02
C LYS A 381 7.46 17.52 -28.80
N ARG A 382 6.95 16.33 -28.48
CA ARG A 382 7.36 15.04 -29.07
C ARG A 382 6.46 14.56 -30.21
N SER A 383 5.20 15.00 -30.24
CA SER A 383 4.21 14.52 -31.23
C SER A 383 4.20 15.37 -32.51
N LYS A 384 4.16 14.70 -33.67
CA LYS A 384 3.87 15.32 -34.99
C LYS A 384 2.38 15.37 -35.32
N ASN A 385 1.51 14.86 -34.45
CA ASN A 385 0.07 14.70 -34.70
C ASN A 385 -0.79 15.89 -34.22
N PRO A 386 -1.97 16.11 -34.82
CA PRO A 386 -2.84 17.26 -34.59
C PRO A 386 -3.72 17.20 -33.32
N GLU A 387 -3.49 16.29 -32.37
CA GLU A 387 -4.20 16.24 -31.07
C GLU A 387 -3.93 17.45 -30.15
N ARG A 388 -3.37 18.56 -30.67
CA ARG A 388 -3.12 19.79 -29.92
C ARG A 388 -4.39 20.44 -29.35
N SER A 389 -5.56 20.19 -29.94
CA SER A 389 -6.84 20.79 -29.50
C SER A 389 -7.37 20.19 -28.19
N SER A 390 -7.24 18.87 -27.97
CA SER A 390 -7.67 18.23 -26.72
C SER A 390 -6.78 18.65 -25.54
N TYR A 391 -5.47 18.82 -25.78
CA TYR A 391 -4.54 19.31 -24.76
C TYR A 391 -4.79 20.76 -24.36
N ALA A 392 -5.05 21.63 -25.33
CA ALA A 392 -5.37 23.04 -25.06
C ALA A 392 -6.66 23.18 -24.23
N HIS A 393 -7.68 22.36 -24.51
CA HIS A 393 -8.92 22.35 -23.74
C HIS A 393 -8.71 21.92 -22.29
N LEU A 394 -7.87 20.91 -22.04
CA LEU A 394 -7.54 20.46 -20.68
C LEU A 394 -6.74 21.50 -19.89
N VAL A 395 -5.76 22.15 -20.52
CA VAL A 395 -5.01 23.24 -19.87
C VAL A 395 -5.94 24.39 -19.51
N ALA A 396 -6.80 24.81 -20.44
CA ALA A 396 -7.79 25.86 -20.19
C ALA A 396 -8.80 25.47 -19.09
N LEU A 397 -9.16 24.18 -18.98
CA LEU A 397 -10.00 23.68 -17.90
C LEU A 397 -9.31 23.84 -16.54
N ILE A 398 -8.06 23.39 -16.43
CA ILE A 398 -7.27 23.48 -15.18
C ILE A 398 -7.14 24.94 -14.74
N GLU A 399 -6.87 25.85 -15.68
CA GLU A 399 -6.73 27.28 -15.40
C GLU A 399 -8.05 27.95 -15.01
N ARG A 400 -9.19 27.40 -15.44
CA ARG A 400 -10.52 27.96 -15.19
C ARG A 400 -11.18 27.48 -13.90
N GLU A 401 -11.05 26.20 -13.55
CA GLU A 401 -11.90 25.60 -12.51
C GLU A 401 -11.61 26.18 -11.11
N GLY A 402 -10.34 26.37 -10.75
CA GLY A 402 -9.89 27.14 -9.58
C GLY A 402 -10.57 26.73 -8.27
N VAL A 403 -10.95 27.72 -7.46
CA VAL A 403 -11.63 27.52 -6.16
C VAL A 403 -13.04 26.96 -6.38
N ILE A 404 -13.34 25.85 -5.71
CA ILE A 404 -14.65 25.21 -5.70
C ILE A 404 -15.41 25.39 -4.39
N GLY A 405 -14.75 25.79 -3.30
CA GLY A 405 -15.40 25.97 -2.01
C GLY A 405 -14.48 26.47 -0.90
N GLU A 406 -15.07 26.69 0.27
CA GLU A 406 -14.37 27.21 1.46
C GLU A 406 -14.62 26.30 2.67
N VAL A 407 -13.58 26.00 3.46
CA VAL A 407 -13.73 25.19 4.67
C VAL A 407 -14.54 25.97 5.72
N ILE A 408 -15.61 25.35 6.22
CA ILE A 408 -16.46 25.93 7.28
C ILE A 408 -16.29 25.22 8.62
N HIS A 409 -16.12 23.90 8.60
CA HIS A 409 -15.91 23.11 9.82
C HIS A 409 -14.87 22.01 9.57
N ALA A 410 -14.07 21.67 10.58
CA ALA A 410 -13.22 20.49 10.52
C ALA A 410 -12.85 19.96 11.90
N SER A 411 -12.57 18.66 11.98
CA SER A 411 -12.26 17.95 13.23
C SER A 411 -10.93 18.34 13.86
N GLY A 412 -9.98 18.81 13.06
CA GLY A 412 -8.57 18.80 13.46
C GLY A 412 -8.08 17.35 13.63
N LEU A 413 -7.11 17.17 14.52
CA LEU A 413 -6.57 15.86 14.93
C LEU A 413 -7.16 15.40 16.26
N ARG A 414 -8.31 15.95 16.66
CA ARG A 414 -9.01 15.61 17.89
C ARG A 414 -9.31 14.12 17.95
N TYR A 415 -9.19 13.54 19.14
CA TYR A 415 -9.69 12.20 19.43
C TYR A 415 -11.14 12.29 19.88
N SER A 416 -11.99 11.39 19.41
CA SER A 416 -13.31 11.19 19.98
C SER A 416 -13.17 10.81 21.45
N SER A 417 -13.90 11.53 22.31
CA SER A 417 -14.08 11.19 23.73
C SER A 417 -15.25 10.23 23.97
N ALA A 418 -15.95 9.80 22.90
CA ALA A 418 -17.09 8.90 22.98
C ALA A 418 -16.68 7.45 22.67
N GLY A 419 -16.86 6.56 23.66
CA GLY A 419 -16.60 5.11 23.58
C GLY A 419 -15.27 4.65 24.19
N ASP A 420 -15.10 3.34 24.38
CA ASP A 420 -13.89 2.70 24.95
C ASP A 420 -12.63 2.82 24.07
N ARG A 421 -12.76 3.35 22.85
CA ARG A 421 -11.65 3.51 21.90
C ARG A 421 -11.45 4.98 21.54
N ARG A 422 -10.28 5.53 21.85
CA ARG A 422 -9.83 6.84 21.37
C ARG A 422 -9.58 6.78 19.87
N CYS A 423 -10.61 7.01 19.06
CA CYS A 423 -10.47 7.12 17.61
C CYS A 423 -10.19 8.57 17.21
N ARG A 424 -9.17 8.78 16.38
CA ARG A 424 -8.88 10.09 15.78
C ARG A 424 -10.01 10.44 14.81
N MET A 425 -10.54 11.66 14.93
CA MET A 425 -11.50 12.21 13.98
C MET A 425 -10.71 12.86 12.84
N ASP A 426 -11.09 12.58 11.59
CA ASP A 426 -10.42 13.13 10.40
C ASP A 426 -11.47 13.49 9.34
N TRP A 427 -12.12 14.64 9.54
CA TRP A 427 -13.14 15.14 8.62
C TRP A 427 -13.08 16.66 8.51
N ALA A 428 -13.50 17.17 7.35
CA ALA A 428 -13.72 18.58 7.07
C ALA A 428 -14.99 18.74 6.22
N LEU A 429 -15.71 19.81 6.47
CA LEU A 429 -16.89 20.25 5.72
C LEU A 429 -16.54 21.53 4.97
N VAL A 430 -16.72 21.47 3.65
CA VAL A 430 -16.39 22.56 2.73
C VAL A 430 -17.67 23.06 2.09
N ALA A 431 -17.98 24.33 2.31
CA ALA A 431 -19.04 25.05 1.63
C ALA A 431 -18.73 25.16 0.13
N LEU A 432 -19.59 24.63 -0.73
CA LEU A 432 -19.43 24.79 -2.18
C LEU A 432 -19.69 26.24 -2.58
N HIS A 433 -18.86 26.73 -3.49
CA HIS A 433 -19.08 28.02 -4.13
C HIS A 433 -20.40 27.98 -4.92
N PRO A 434 -21.28 29.00 -4.86
CA PRO A 434 -22.57 28.98 -5.56
C PRO A 434 -22.48 28.72 -7.07
N ALA A 435 -21.39 29.18 -7.71
CA ALA A 435 -21.12 28.89 -9.13
C ALA A 435 -20.80 27.41 -9.45
N LYS A 436 -20.67 26.56 -8.42
CA LYS A 436 -20.42 25.12 -8.51
C LYS A 436 -21.64 24.31 -8.04
N ASP A 437 -22.84 24.87 -8.21
CA ASP A 437 -24.14 24.21 -8.04
C ASP A 437 -24.14 22.79 -8.64
N THR A 438 -23.51 22.60 -9.79
CA THR A 438 -23.59 21.37 -10.58
C THR A 438 -22.81 20.19 -9.99
N VAL A 439 -22.07 20.38 -8.89
CA VAL A 439 -21.33 19.30 -8.21
C VAL A 439 -22.31 18.42 -7.44
N PHE A 440 -22.42 17.14 -7.81
CA PHE A 440 -23.33 16.19 -7.16
C PHE A 440 -22.59 14.90 -6.76
N ASN A 441 -23.29 14.05 -6.01
CA ASN A 441 -22.82 12.70 -5.67
C ASN A 441 -22.85 11.79 -6.90
N SER A 442 -21.88 11.98 -7.79
CA SER A 442 -21.66 11.16 -8.98
C SER A 442 -20.41 10.32 -8.78
N PRO A 443 -20.48 8.99 -8.96
CA PRO A 443 -19.30 8.13 -8.87
C PRO A 443 -18.31 8.46 -10.00
N PRO A 444 -17.02 8.12 -9.84
CA PRO A 444 -16.06 8.19 -10.94
C PRO A 444 -16.53 7.32 -12.11
N ASN A 445 -16.28 7.76 -13.35
CA ASN A 445 -16.59 6.94 -14.52
C ASN A 445 -15.86 5.58 -14.45
N LEU A 446 -16.59 4.48 -14.66
CA LEU A 446 -16.09 3.10 -14.59
C LEU A 446 -14.92 2.83 -15.54
N SER A 447 -14.86 3.55 -16.67
CA SER A 447 -13.73 3.47 -17.61
C SER A 447 -12.39 3.89 -17.01
N ASN A 448 -12.39 4.55 -15.85
CA ASN A 448 -11.20 4.98 -15.14
C ASN A 448 -10.55 3.88 -14.29
N PHE A 449 -11.26 2.76 -14.07
CA PHE A 449 -10.74 1.64 -13.30
C PHE A 449 -10.24 0.53 -14.22
N PRO A 450 -9.21 -0.24 -13.82
CA PRO A 450 -8.77 -1.42 -14.55
C PRO A 450 -9.93 -2.40 -14.80
N SER A 451 -9.89 -3.15 -15.88
CA SER A 451 -10.93 -4.12 -16.25
C SER A 451 -11.22 -5.18 -15.16
N SER A 452 -10.27 -5.44 -14.27
CA SER A 452 -10.48 -6.28 -13.08
C SER A 452 -11.47 -5.71 -12.07
N CYS A 453 -11.60 -4.38 -12.01
CA CYS A 453 -12.53 -3.65 -11.14
C CYS A 453 -13.87 -3.33 -11.84
N GLN A 454 -14.04 -3.75 -13.10
CA GLN A 454 -15.26 -3.54 -13.90
C GLN A 454 -16.24 -4.72 -13.80
N ARG A 455 -15.95 -5.75 -12.96
CA ARG A 455 -16.93 -6.80 -12.68
C ARG A 455 -18.04 -6.19 -11.82
N GLU A 456 -19.26 -6.17 -12.36
CA GLU A 456 -20.44 -5.54 -11.77
C GLU A 456 -20.75 -6.03 -10.34
N GLU A 457 -20.23 -7.19 -9.93
CA GLU A 457 -20.53 -7.80 -8.63
C GLU A 457 -19.91 -7.07 -7.42
N ASP A 458 -18.83 -6.28 -7.60
CA ASP A 458 -18.07 -5.69 -6.48
C ASP A 458 -18.50 -4.25 -6.09
N PHE A 459 -19.37 -3.61 -6.87
CA PHE A 459 -19.81 -2.21 -6.65
C PHE A 459 -21.31 -2.03 -6.40
N VAL A 460 -22.11 -3.12 -6.42
CA VAL A 460 -23.53 -3.05 -6.01
C VAL A 460 -23.62 -3.14 -4.49
N TRP A 461 -23.16 -2.09 -3.81
CA TRP A 461 -23.88 -1.66 -2.63
C TRP A 461 -24.95 -0.70 -3.13
N ASP A 462 -26.13 -1.25 -3.39
CA ASP A 462 -27.34 -0.46 -3.53
C ASP A 462 -27.42 0.47 -2.32
N TYR A 463 -27.14 1.76 -2.50
CA TYR A 463 -27.67 2.80 -1.63
C TYR A 463 -29.16 2.86 -1.95
N PRO A 464 -30.05 2.19 -1.19
CA PRO A 464 -31.44 2.12 -1.57
C PRO A 464 -32.03 3.49 -1.24
N ASN A 465 -32.55 4.18 -2.26
CA ASN A 465 -33.52 5.27 -2.14
C ASN A 465 -33.02 6.69 -1.82
N SER A 466 -31.95 7.21 -2.44
CA SER A 466 -31.79 8.67 -2.55
C SER A 466 -32.14 9.14 -3.96
N LEU A 467 -33.40 9.55 -4.17
CA LEU A 467 -33.77 10.35 -5.34
C LEU A 467 -32.98 11.68 -5.34
N PRO A 468 -32.67 12.26 -6.51
CA PRO A 468 -32.06 13.59 -6.59
C PRO A 468 -32.94 14.61 -5.82
N GLY A 469 -32.39 15.21 -4.77
CA GLY A 469 -33.13 16.12 -3.87
C GLY A 469 -33.53 15.53 -2.51
N GLY A 470 -33.17 14.27 -2.21
CA GLY A 470 -33.37 13.67 -0.89
C GLY A 470 -32.51 14.33 0.20
N VAL A 471 -33.16 14.84 1.25
CA VAL A 471 -32.51 15.39 2.44
C VAL A 471 -31.98 14.25 3.31
N ILE A 472 -30.66 14.06 3.34
CA ILE A 472 -30.00 13.17 4.29
C ILE A 472 -29.84 13.96 5.61
N SER A 473 -30.80 13.75 6.50
CA SER A 473 -30.89 14.23 7.89
C SER A 473 -31.41 15.66 8.12
N ARG A 474 -32.43 15.76 8.98
CA ARG A 474 -32.68 16.92 9.83
C ARG A 474 -31.81 16.75 11.09
N THR A 475 -30.55 17.17 11.04
CA THR A 475 -29.64 17.14 12.20
C THR A 475 -30.00 18.24 13.21
N GLY A 476 -31.04 17.99 14.00
CA GLY A 476 -31.41 18.80 15.17
C GLY A 476 -31.03 18.16 16.51
N GLU A 477 -31.08 16.83 16.62
CA GLU A 477 -30.81 16.13 17.88
C GLU A 477 -29.72 15.08 17.69
N LEU A 478 -28.61 15.26 18.42
CA LEU A 478 -27.62 14.21 18.64
C LEU A 478 -28.26 13.16 19.54
N THR A 479 -28.88 12.13 18.95
CA THR A 479 -29.00 10.85 19.64
C THR A 479 -27.62 10.22 19.70
N ALA A 480 -27.15 9.91 20.91
CA ALA A 480 -25.97 9.09 21.08
C ALA A 480 -26.17 7.75 20.35
N PHE A 481 -25.08 7.22 19.78
CA PHE A 481 -24.96 5.86 19.22
C PHE A 481 -25.36 5.59 17.76
N SER A 482 -25.20 6.53 16.83
CA SER A 482 -25.22 6.18 15.40
C SER A 482 -24.28 7.03 14.56
N TRP A 483 -23.24 6.43 13.99
CA TRP A 483 -22.58 6.93 12.77
C TRP A 483 -22.00 5.78 11.93
N ALA A 484 -22.31 5.88 10.63
CA ALA A 484 -21.71 5.34 9.41
C ALA A 484 -21.21 3.88 9.41
#